data_AF-A0A139PM46-F1
#
_entry.id   AF-A0A139PM46-F1
#
_cell.length_a   1.000
_cell.length_b   1.000
_cell.length_c   1.000
_cell.angle_alpha   90.00
_cell.angle_beta   90.00
_cell.angle_gamma   90.00
#
_symmetry.space_group_name_H-M   'P 1'
#
loop_
_entity.id
_entity.type
_entity.pdbx_description
1 polymer ?
#
loop_
_entity_poly.entity_id
_entity_poly.type
_entity_poly.pdbx_seq_one_letter_code
_entity_poly.pdbx_strand_id
1 'polypeptide(L)'
;MTVSVKGRERQVAGFGRRCSLVLADKDSGQPEDNPLMGLFQAYIIPDIKEQDWDRVGQAEHMSIEVFPTLNERLYLCFLYGKNINPEQDISLGKPLPDDYETYIDILTNSPEARRLYLGEHEE
;
A
#
# COMPACT_ATOMS: atom_id res chain seq x y z
N MET A 1 2.85 -10.96 -5.32
CA MET A 1 1.94 -11.53 -4.31
C MET A 1 0.56 -11.62 -4.94
N THR A 2 -0.22 -12.65 -4.59
CA THR A 2 -1.59 -12.79 -5.08
C THR A 2 -2.54 -12.05 -4.15
N VAL A 3 -3.42 -11.23 -4.72
CA VAL A 3 -4.53 -10.58 -4.01
C VAL A 3 -5.85 -10.93 -4.70
N SER A 4 -6.96 -10.90 -3.97
CA SER A 4 -8.29 -11.18 -4.52
C SER A 4 -9.25 -10.04 -4.18
N VAL A 5 -9.95 -9.54 -5.21
CA VAL A 5 -10.99 -8.49 -5.10
C VAL A 5 -12.13 -8.89 -6.04
N LYS A 6 -13.39 -8.81 -5.60
CA LYS A 6 -14.57 -9.27 -6.37
C LYS A 6 -14.43 -10.70 -6.93
N GLY A 7 -13.75 -11.58 -6.19
CA GLY A 7 -13.49 -12.96 -6.61
C GLY A 7 -12.49 -13.12 -7.77
N ARG A 8 -11.83 -12.04 -8.21
CA ARG A 8 -10.77 -12.08 -9.23
C ARG A 8 -9.41 -12.04 -8.57
N GLU A 9 -8.55 -12.99 -8.91
CA GLU A 9 -7.17 -13.01 -8.44
C GLU A 9 -6.28 -12.14 -9.34
N ARG A 10 -5.40 -11.34 -8.73
CA ARG A 10 -4.43 -10.49 -9.42
C ARG A 10 -3.04 -10.67 -8.81
N GLN A 11 -2.02 -10.67 -9.65
CA GLN A 11 -0.62 -10.65 -9.22
C GLN A 11 -0.15 -9.20 -9.10
N VAL A 12 0.26 -8.80 -7.90
CA VAL A 12 0.83 -7.47 -7.66
C VAL A 12 2.30 -7.60 -7.24
N ALA A 13 3.14 -6.69 -7.74
CA ALA A 13 4.48 -6.50 -7.20
C ALA A 13 4.35 -5.71 -5.89
N GLY A 14 5.07 -6.13 -4.85
CA GLY A 14 5.07 -5.41 -3.58
C GLY A 14 6.20 -5.85 -2.67
N PHE A 15 6.43 -5.07 -1.62
CA PHE A 15 7.59 -5.19 -0.74
C PHE A 15 7.42 -6.30 0.31
N GLY A 16 7.36 -7.55 -0.17
CA GLY A 16 7.39 -8.75 0.67
C GLY A 16 6.22 -8.88 1.66
N ARG A 17 6.28 -9.89 2.54
CA ARG A 17 5.30 -10.15 3.62
C ARG A 17 5.84 -9.82 5.02
N ARG A 18 6.99 -9.16 5.09
CA ARG A 18 7.69 -8.86 6.34
C ARG A 18 7.75 -7.36 6.50
N CYS A 19 6.65 -6.81 7.03
CA CYS A 19 6.57 -5.41 7.40
C CYS A 19 6.99 -5.25 8.87
N SER A 20 7.62 -4.13 9.17
CA SER A 20 7.96 -3.72 10.54
C SER A 20 7.37 -2.35 10.83
N LEU A 21 6.95 -2.12 12.07
CA LEU A 21 6.63 -0.79 12.57
C LEU A 21 7.89 -0.20 13.19
N VAL A 22 8.26 1.00 12.77
CA VAL A 22 9.52 1.63 13.14
C VAL A 22 9.31 3.07 13.60
N LEU A 23 10.23 3.58 14.42
CA LEU A 23 10.32 5.00 14.72
C LEU A 23 11.06 5.68 13.57
N ALA A 24 10.34 6.42 12.73
CA ALA A 24 10.92 7.13 11.60
C ALA A 24 12.02 8.12 12.05
N ASP A 25 13.14 8.16 11.32
CA ASP A 25 14.19 9.13 11.57
C ASP A 25 13.87 10.44 10.82
N LYS A 26 13.53 11.48 11.58
CA LYS A 26 13.13 12.78 11.01
C LYS A 26 14.27 13.80 10.96
N ASP A 27 15.35 13.56 11.70
CA ASP A 27 16.29 14.63 12.06
C ASP A 27 17.77 14.26 11.86
N SER A 28 18.14 13.00 12.06
CA SER A 28 19.56 12.63 12.16
C SER A 28 20.18 12.25 10.82
N GLY A 29 19.42 11.57 9.96
CA GLY A 29 19.88 11.12 8.64
C GLY A 29 21.04 10.13 8.70
N GLN A 30 21.29 9.49 9.85
CA GLN A 30 22.42 8.58 10.09
C GLN A 30 21.91 7.14 10.12
N PRO A 31 22.04 6.38 9.02
CA PRO A 31 21.46 5.05 8.91
C PRO A 31 22.57 4.02 8.69
N GLU A 32 23.55 3.96 9.60
CA GLU A 32 24.70 3.08 9.38
C GLU A 32 24.28 1.59 9.28
N ASP A 33 23.06 1.25 9.76
CA ASP A 33 22.45 -0.08 9.67
C ASP A 33 21.07 -0.13 8.95
N ASN A 34 20.58 0.94 8.29
CA ASN A 34 19.22 0.85 7.75
C ASN A 34 19.12 0.01 6.46
N PRO A 35 18.10 -0.86 6.34
CA PRO A 35 17.76 -1.53 5.09
C PRO A 35 17.34 -0.52 4.01
N LEU A 36 17.47 -0.94 2.75
CA LEU A 36 17.23 -0.19 1.49
C LEU A 36 15.89 0.60 1.37
N MET A 37 14.98 0.51 2.33
CA MET A 37 13.57 0.93 2.23
C MET A 37 13.17 2.09 3.18
N GLY A 38 14.11 2.78 3.84
CA GLY A 38 13.81 4.01 4.57
C GLY A 38 14.72 4.28 5.77
N LEU A 39 14.75 5.54 6.21
CA LEU A 39 15.52 5.97 7.39
C LEU A 39 14.65 5.83 8.65
N PHE A 40 15.06 4.97 9.58
CA PHE A 40 14.41 4.83 10.89
C PHE A 40 15.45 4.68 12.01
N GLN A 41 15.04 4.96 13.25
CA GLN A 41 15.90 4.97 14.45
C GLN A 41 15.82 3.66 15.23
N ALA A 42 14.62 3.08 15.35
CA ALA A 42 14.41 1.86 16.12
C ALA A 42 13.20 1.06 15.61
N TYR A 43 13.25 -0.27 15.79
CA TYR A 43 12.08 -1.12 15.62
C TYR A 43 11.14 -0.97 16.81
N ILE A 44 9.86 -0.75 16.51
CA ILE A 44 8.77 -0.82 17.49
C ILE A 44 8.15 -2.22 17.45
N ILE A 45 7.87 -2.73 16.24
CA ILE A 45 7.39 -4.09 15.98
C ILE A 45 8.20 -4.65 14.82
N PRO A 46 9.13 -5.59 15.04
CA PRO A 46 10.01 -6.09 13.99
C PRO A 46 9.28 -7.02 13.00
N ASP A 47 8.24 -7.74 13.44
CA ASP A 47 7.48 -8.69 12.62
C ASP A 47 5.99 -8.51 12.89
N ILE A 48 5.33 -7.69 12.07
CA ILE A 48 3.92 -7.35 12.23
C ILE A 48 3.04 -8.59 12.03
N LYS A 49 2.12 -8.83 12.98
CA LYS A 49 1.09 -9.87 12.91
C LYS A 49 -0.31 -9.27 12.81
N GLU A 50 -1.30 -10.13 12.59
CA GLU A 50 -2.72 -9.73 12.49
C GLU A 50 -3.20 -8.94 13.72
N GLN A 51 -2.78 -9.35 14.92
CA GLN A 51 -3.08 -8.65 16.18
C GLN A 51 -2.56 -7.20 16.25
N ASP A 52 -1.59 -6.84 15.39
CA ASP A 52 -0.98 -5.51 15.37
C ASP A 52 -1.63 -4.58 14.33
N TRP A 53 -2.54 -5.09 13.48
CA TRP A 53 -3.10 -4.36 12.34
C TRP A 53 -3.76 -3.04 12.72
N ASP A 54 -4.49 -2.99 13.83
CA ASP A 54 -5.15 -1.77 14.29
C ASP A 54 -4.13 -0.69 14.67
N ARG A 55 -3.05 -1.07 15.37
CA ARG A 55 -1.97 -0.16 15.74
C ARG A 55 -1.21 0.34 14.52
N VAL A 56 -0.92 -0.56 13.58
CA VAL A 56 -0.20 -0.25 12.34
C VAL A 56 -1.03 0.63 11.41
N GLY A 57 -2.35 0.44 11.36
CA GLY A 57 -3.26 1.26 10.55
C GLY A 57 -3.37 2.73 10.98
N GLN A 58 -2.87 3.07 12.18
CA GLN A 58 -2.74 4.46 12.63
C GLN A 58 -1.40 5.11 12.24
N ALA A 59 -0.45 4.33 11.72
CA ALA A 59 0.85 4.82 11.28
C ALA A 59 0.84 5.15 9.79
N GLU A 60 1.56 6.20 9.41
CA GLU A 60 1.77 6.53 8.00
C GLU A 60 2.82 5.59 7.38
N HIS A 61 2.53 5.13 6.17
CA HIS A 61 3.51 4.40 5.36
C HIS A 61 4.56 5.39 4.85
N MET A 62 5.83 4.99 4.86
CA MET A 62 6.92 5.85 4.40
C MET A 62 7.09 5.86 2.87
N SER A 63 6.22 5.14 2.13
CA SER A 63 6.20 5.23 0.66
C SER A 63 5.63 6.56 0.19
N ILE A 64 6.09 6.99 -0.97
CA ILE A 64 5.48 8.09 -1.71
C ILE A 64 4.56 7.46 -2.75
N GLU A 65 3.26 7.66 -2.60
CA GLU A 65 2.32 7.33 -3.66
C GLU A 65 2.34 8.42 -4.75
N VAL A 66 2.30 7.97 -5.99
CA VAL A 66 2.30 8.84 -7.18
C VAL A 66 1.00 8.66 -7.96
N PHE A 67 0.73 9.55 -8.90
CA PHE A 67 -0.41 9.37 -9.80
C PHE A 67 -0.22 8.06 -10.62
N PRO A 68 -1.26 7.23 -10.82
CA PRO A 68 -2.66 7.46 -10.43
C PRO A 68 -3.08 6.90 -9.06
N THR A 69 -2.24 6.07 -8.42
CA THR A 69 -2.61 5.39 -7.16
C THR A 69 -2.96 6.36 -6.04
N LEU A 70 -2.24 7.49 -5.97
CA LEU A 70 -2.53 8.55 -5.00
C LEU A 70 -3.96 9.09 -5.11
N ASN A 71 -4.47 9.31 -6.35
CA ASN A 71 -5.82 9.85 -6.54
C ASN A 71 -6.88 8.86 -6.08
N GLU A 72 -6.68 7.58 -6.39
CA GLU A 72 -7.60 6.53 -5.98
C GLU A 72 -7.60 6.36 -4.45
N ARG A 73 -6.43 6.43 -3.81
CA ARG A 73 -6.35 6.43 -2.34
C ARG A 73 -7.11 7.61 -1.73
N LEU A 74 -6.96 8.82 -2.26
CA LEU A 74 -7.69 9.99 -1.77
C LEU A 74 -9.20 9.84 -1.93
N TYR A 75 -9.65 9.27 -3.06
CA TYR A 75 -11.06 8.94 -3.29
C TYR A 75 -11.59 7.93 -2.25
N LEU A 76 -10.85 6.86 -1.98
CA LEU A 76 -11.22 5.89 -0.95
C LEU A 76 -11.27 6.51 0.45
N CYS A 77 -10.31 7.38 0.79
CA CYS A 77 -10.34 8.13 2.05
C CYS A 77 -11.62 8.97 2.19
N PHE A 78 -12.02 9.65 1.10
CA PHE A 78 -13.26 10.41 1.04
C PHE A 78 -14.50 9.50 1.21
N LEU A 79 -14.56 8.38 0.48
CA LEU A 79 -15.67 7.44 0.49
C LEU A 79 -15.89 6.83 1.89
N TYR A 80 -14.82 6.46 2.58
CA TYR A 80 -14.88 5.81 3.90
C TYR A 80 -14.87 6.79 5.08
N GLY A 81 -14.63 8.08 4.84
CA GLY A 81 -14.56 9.10 5.90
C GLY A 81 -13.42 8.89 6.90
N LYS A 82 -12.37 8.15 6.51
CA LYS A 82 -11.20 7.85 7.35
C LYS A 82 -9.96 7.64 6.48
N ASN A 83 -8.78 7.62 7.09
CA ASN A 83 -7.55 7.28 6.37
C ASN A 83 -7.62 5.81 5.90
N ILE A 84 -7.58 5.63 4.58
CA ILE A 84 -7.50 4.35 3.90
C ILE A 84 -6.14 4.26 3.21
N ASN A 85 -5.51 3.10 3.28
CA ASN A 85 -4.22 2.85 2.63
C ASN A 85 -4.20 1.45 2.01
N PRO A 86 -4.58 1.31 0.73
CA PRO A 86 -4.62 0.02 0.06
C PRO A 86 -3.24 -0.64 -0.04
N GLU A 87 -2.15 0.13 -0.24
CA GLU A 87 -0.79 -0.42 -0.29
C GLU A 87 -0.41 -1.11 1.03
N GLN A 88 -0.75 -0.47 2.15
CA GLN A 88 -0.50 -1.03 3.48
C GLN A 88 -1.32 -2.30 3.70
N ASP A 89 -2.61 -2.29 3.37
CA ASP A 89 -3.48 -3.45 3.54
C ASP A 89 -3.01 -4.65 2.70
N ILE A 90 -2.57 -4.40 1.45
CA ILE A 90 -1.95 -5.39 0.57
C ILE A 90 -0.67 -5.97 1.20
N SER A 91 0.22 -5.09 1.68
CA SER A 91 1.51 -5.48 2.27
C SER A 91 1.34 -6.30 3.56
N LEU A 92 0.32 -5.97 4.36
CA LEU A 92 -0.07 -6.71 5.55
C LEU A 92 -0.84 -8.00 5.25
N GLY A 93 -1.25 -8.22 4.00
CA GLY A 93 -2.01 -9.39 3.58
C GLY A 93 -3.43 -9.41 4.13
N LYS A 94 -4.04 -8.23 4.37
CA LYS A 94 -5.42 -8.14 4.83
C LYS A 94 -6.40 -8.62 3.75
N PRO A 95 -7.60 -9.10 4.13
CA PRO A 95 -8.71 -9.21 3.19
C PRO A 95 -8.99 -7.83 2.57
N LEU A 96 -9.06 -7.76 1.24
CA LEU A 96 -9.25 -6.51 0.51
C LEU A 96 -10.74 -6.25 0.23
N PRO A 97 -11.26 -5.05 0.51
CA PRO A 97 -12.61 -4.66 0.12
C PRO A 97 -12.79 -4.61 -1.40
N ASP A 98 -14.00 -4.84 -1.88
CA ASP A 98 -14.36 -4.76 -3.30
C ASP A 98 -14.13 -3.36 -3.91
N ASP A 99 -14.21 -2.32 -3.07
CA ASP A 99 -13.95 -0.94 -3.49
C ASP A 99 -12.48 -0.70 -3.88
N TYR A 100 -11.55 -1.59 -3.51
CA TYR A 100 -10.13 -1.46 -3.90
C TYR A 100 -9.87 -1.88 -5.35
N GLU A 101 -10.90 -2.33 -6.09
CA GLU A 101 -10.74 -2.85 -7.46
C GLU A 101 -9.96 -1.89 -8.36
N THR A 102 -10.35 -0.61 -8.39
CA THR A 102 -9.69 0.41 -9.22
C THR A 102 -8.23 0.62 -8.80
N TYR A 103 -7.93 0.63 -7.50
CA TYR A 103 -6.56 0.74 -7.00
C TYR A 103 -5.69 -0.42 -7.48
N ILE A 104 -6.20 -1.65 -7.38
CA ILE A 104 -5.49 -2.85 -7.83
C ILE A 104 -5.37 -2.86 -9.37
N ASP A 105 -6.38 -2.40 -10.09
CA ASP A 105 -6.36 -2.26 -11.55
C ASP A 105 -5.24 -1.32 -12.00
N ILE A 106 -5.06 -0.20 -11.30
CA ILE A 106 -3.95 0.72 -11.53
C ILE A 106 -2.62 0.02 -11.25
N LEU A 107 -2.48 -0.61 -10.08
CA LEU A 107 -1.23 -1.24 -9.64
C LEU A 107 -0.77 -2.37 -10.58
N THR A 108 -1.71 -3.07 -11.20
CA THR A 108 -1.46 -4.17 -12.14
C THR A 108 -1.38 -3.74 -13.60
N ASN A 109 -1.59 -2.45 -13.90
CA ASN A 109 -1.71 -1.94 -15.26
C ASN A 109 -2.76 -2.72 -16.10
N SER A 110 -3.92 -2.96 -15.51
CA SER A 110 -5.06 -3.65 -16.16
C SER A 110 -5.56 -2.92 -17.41
N PRO A 111 -6.26 -3.59 -18.34
CA PRO A 111 -6.93 -2.93 -19.47
C PRO A 111 -7.86 -1.79 -19.05
N GLU A 112 -8.58 -1.97 -17.93
CA GLU A 112 -9.45 -0.95 -17.35
C GLU A 112 -8.66 0.30 -16.94
N ALA A 113 -7.53 0.13 -16.25
CA ALA A 113 -6.66 1.24 -15.86
C ALA A 113 -6.03 1.92 -17.08
N ARG A 114 -5.60 1.16 -18.09
CA ARG A 114 -5.04 1.70 -19.33
C ARG A 114 -6.08 2.53 -20.09
N ARG A 115 -7.33 2.07 -20.17
CA ARG A 115 -8.45 2.85 -20.72
C ARG A 115 -8.68 4.15 -19.94
N LEU A 116 -8.73 4.07 -18.62
CA LEU A 116 -9.03 5.21 -17.74
C LEU A 116 -7.93 6.27 -17.74
N TYR A 117 -6.66 5.87 -17.71
CA TYR A 117 -5.54 6.77 -17.46
C TYR A 117 -4.62 7.03 -18.65
N LEU A 118 -4.58 6.11 -19.62
CA LEU A 118 -3.75 6.25 -20.83
C LEU A 118 -4.58 6.55 -22.08
N GLY A 119 -5.91 6.44 -22.00
CA GLY A 119 -6.80 6.61 -23.15
C GLY A 119 -6.62 5.51 -24.22
N GLU A 120 -5.99 4.40 -23.85
CA GLU A 120 -5.77 3.27 -24.75
C GLU A 120 -7.08 2.48 -24.86
N HIS A 121 -7.68 2.48 -26.05
CA HIS A 121 -8.81 1.62 -26.38
C HIS A 121 -8.28 0.35 -27.06
N GLU A 122 -8.89 -0.81 -26.77
CA GLU A 122 -8.58 -2.05 -27.49
C GLU A 122 -8.89 -1.84 -28.98
N GLU A 123 -7.89 -2.07 -29.84
CA GLU A 123 -8.03 -2.06 -31.31
C GLU A 123 -8.88 -3.22 -31.84
#